data_AF-A0A8T7AVH5-F1
#
_entry.id   AF-A0A8T7AVH5-F1
#
_cell.length_a   1.000
_cell.length_b   1.000
_cell.length_c   1.000
_cell.angle_alpha   90.00
_cell.angle_beta   90.00
_cell.angle_gamma   90.00
#
_symmetry.space_group_name_H-M   'P 1'
#
loop_
_entity.id
_entity.type
_entity.pdbx_description
1 polymer ?
#
loop_
_entity_poly.entity_id
_entity_poly.type
_entity_poly.pdbx_seq_one_letter_code
_entity_poly.pdbx_strand_id
1 'polypeptide(L)'
;MMRALLQRLLIVGLLCFSGAAFAEPWCLVRDAKENCRFYEPEPCYLEANRGGGYCKPNPRELGAKGAAPYCLVSEGGRVCKYRSRGRCLTDARRRNGGCVRNTELDLARRALGEQRVQGCIGNDCEQAFQDFSAPDALEAAGYEPPSTDAVDILE
;
A
#
# COMPACT_ATOMS: atom_id res chain seq x y z
N MET A 1 -6.95 44.21 29.02
CA MET A 1 -5.95 43.88 27.97
C MET A 1 -5.29 42.50 28.14
N MET A 2 -4.96 42.02 29.36
CA MET A 2 -4.30 40.70 29.56
C MET A 2 -5.09 39.46 29.07
N ARG A 3 -6.42 39.46 29.12
CA ARG A 3 -7.24 38.30 28.70
C ARG A 3 -7.17 38.01 27.18
N ALA A 4 -6.98 39.03 26.35
CA ALA A 4 -6.91 38.86 24.90
C ALA A 4 -5.58 38.25 24.42
N LEU A 5 -4.50 38.47 25.16
CA LEU A 5 -3.18 37.87 24.89
C LEU A 5 -3.15 36.37 25.22
N LEU A 6 -3.80 35.97 26.32
CA LEU A 6 -3.86 34.57 26.73
C LEU A 6 -4.64 33.69 25.74
N GLN A 7 -5.74 34.24 25.19
CA GLN A 7 -6.59 33.52 24.23
C GLN A 7 -5.91 33.30 22.88
N ARG A 8 -5.08 34.26 22.42
CA ARG A 8 -4.28 34.09 21.19
C ARG A 8 -3.17 33.05 21.34
N LEU A 9 -2.55 32.95 22.52
CA LEU A 9 -1.54 31.93 22.80
C LEU A 9 -2.13 30.51 22.82
N LEU A 10 -3.36 30.34 23.31
CA LEU A 10 -4.05 29.04 23.33
C LEU A 10 -4.38 28.51 21.93
N ILE A 11 -4.77 29.38 21.00
CA ILE A 11 -5.11 28.97 19.62
C ILE A 11 -3.86 28.55 18.84
N VAL A 12 -2.73 29.24 19.05
CA VAL A 12 -1.46 28.88 18.39
C VAL A 12 -0.90 27.56 18.93
N GLY A 13 -1.10 27.26 20.22
CA GLY A 13 -0.65 25.99 20.80
C GLY A 13 -1.39 24.75 20.26
N LEU A 14 -2.65 24.90 19.82
CA LEU A 14 -3.45 23.76 19.36
C LEU A 14 -3.09 23.28 17.95
N LEU A 15 -2.48 24.13 17.12
CA LEU A 15 -2.14 23.81 15.73
C LEU A 15 -0.84 22.99 15.59
N CYS A 16 -0.02 22.87 16.63
CA CYS A 16 1.26 22.16 16.56
C CYS A 16 1.16 20.65 16.81
N PHE A 17 -0.01 20.10 17.16
CA PHE A 17 -0.21 18.66 17.33
C PHE A 17 -0.72 18.03 16.03
N SER A 18 0.05 18.14 14.95
CA SER A 18 -0.14 17.27 13.79
C SER A 18 0.27 15.86 14.24
N GLY A 19 -0.71 15.06 14.67
CA GLY A 19 -0.49 13.67 15.05
C GLY A 19 0.18 12.94 13.89
N ALA A 20 1.43 12.53 14.08
CA ALA A 20 2.08 11.63 13.15
C ALA A 20 1.23 10.36 13.10
N ALA A 21 0.59 10.11 11.96
CA ALA A 21 -0.08 8.85 11.70
C ALA A 21 1.02 7.80 11.51
N PHE A 22 1.47 7.22 12.61
CA PHE A 22 2.30 6.03 12.57
C PHE A 22 1.48 4.92 11.91
N ALA A 23 2.02 4.33 10.85
CA ALA A 23 1.33 3.27 10.15
C ALA A 23 1.45 1.99 11.00
N GLU A 24 0.32 1.46 11.46
CA GLU A 24 0.35 0.34 12.40
C GLU A 24 0.75 -0.98 11.71
N PRO A 25 1.36 -1.97 12.39
CA PRO A 25 1.96 -3.15 11.77
C PRO A 25 0.98 -4.11 11.09
N TRP A 26 -0.34 -3.96 11.30
CA TRP A 26 -1.36 -4.80 10.70
C TRP A 26 -2.43 -3.99 9.98
N CYS A 27 -2.83 -4.50 8.81
CA CYS A 27 -3.88 -3.95 7.97
C CYS A 27 -5.05 -4.91 7.81
N LEU A 28 -6.26 -4.39 7.99
CA LEU A 28 -7.50 -5.04 7.61
C LEU A 28 -7.82 -4.71 6.15
N VAL A 29 -8.10 -5.71 5.33
CA VAL A 29 -8.45 -5.55 3.91
C VAL A 29 -9.91 -5.93 3.68
N ARG A 30 -10.71 -5.00 3.17
CA ARG A 30 -12.11 -5.18 2.75
C ARG A 30 -12.34 -4.45 1.43
N ASP A 31 -12.97 -5.10 0.47
CA ASP A 31 -13.32 -4.50 -0.83
C ASP A 31 -12.15 -3.75 -1.49
N ALA A 32 -10.97 -4.37 -1.47
CA ALA A 32 -9.70 -3.81 -1.95
C ALA A 32 -9.21 -2.53 -1.24
N LYS A 33 -9.86 -2.07 -0.17
CA LYS A 33 -9.38 -1.00 0.71
C LYS A 33 -8.61 -1.56 1.90
N GLU A 34 -7.50 -0.90 2.25
CA GLU A 34 -6.62 -1.31 3.36
C GLU A 34 -6.72 -0.32 4.52
N ASN A 35 -6.97 -0.83 5.73
CA ASN A 35 -7.00 -0.04 6.97
C ASN A 35 -5.91 -0.53 7.94
N CYS A 36 -4.78 0.17 7.94
CA CYS A 36 -3.57 -0.16 8.70
C CYS A 36 -3.52 0.58 10.04
N ARG A 37 -4.47 0.25 10.93
CA ARG A 37 -4.63 0.88 12.25
C ARG A 37 -4.45 -0.08 13.43
N PHE A 38 -4.01 -1.31 13.18
CA PHE A 38 -3.95 -2.35 14.21
C PHE A 38 -2.50 -2.60 14.62
N TYR A 39 -2.19 -2.34 15.90
CA TYR A 39 -0.86 -2.59 16.46
C TYR A 39 -0.55 -4.11 16.52
N GLU A 40 -1.56 -4.90 16.91
CA GLU A 40 -1.50 -6.36 17.07
C GLU A 40 -2.40 -7.09 16.06
N PRO A 41 -2.08 -8.36 15.71
CA PRO A 41 -2.90 -9.14 14.78
C PRO A 41 -4.29 -9.50 15.32
N GLU A 42 -4.40 -9.83 16.60
CA GLU A 42 -5.62 -10.30 17.27
C GLU A 42 -6.81 -9.34 17.08
N PRO A 43 -6.70 -8.03 17.39
CA PRO A 43 -7.80 -7.08 17.18
C PRO A 43 -8.15 -6.91 15.70
N CYS A 44 -7.19 -7.06 14.79
CA CYS A 44 -7.47 -7.06 13.36
C CYS A 44 -8.37 -8.25 12.99
N TYR A 45 -7.98 -9.47 13.37
CA TYR A 45 -8.75 -10.68 13.03
C TYR A 45 -10.15 -10.66 13.65
N LEU A 46 -10.28 -10.11 14.86
CA LEU A 46 -11.58 -9.92 15.50
C LEU A 46 -12.50 -9.04 14.65
N GLU A 47 -11.99 -7.90 14.17
CA GLU A 47 -12.74 -7.02 13.27
C GLU A 47 -13.03 -7.69 11.92
N ALA A 48 -12.06 -8.38 11.32
CA ALA A 48 -12.25 -9.14 10.09
C ALA A 48 -13.40 -10.17 10.21
N ASN A 49 -13.47 -10.89 11.33
CA ASN A 49 -14.53 -11.86 11.59
C ASN A 49 -15.90 -11.20 11.80
N ARG A 50 -15.95 -9.97 12.34
CA ARG A 50 -17.20 -9.23 12.56
C ARG A 50 -17.78 -8.62 11.28
N GLY A 51 -16.93 -8.11 10.40
CA GLY A 51 -17.37 -7.33 9.24
C GLY A 51 -16.84 -7.80 7.88
N GLY A 52 -16.31 -9.02 7.82
CA GLY A 52 -15.68 -9.60 6.63
C GLY A 52 -14.26 -9.09 6.38
N GLY A 53 -13.63 -9.63 5.33
CA GLY A 53 -12.27 -9.29 4.92
C GLY A 53 -11.20 -10.23 5.50
N TYR A 54 -9.95 -9.79 5.46
CA TYR A 54 -8.82 -10.53 6.03
C TYR A 54 -7.74 -9.58 6.56
N CYS A 55 -6.92 -10.08 7.47
CA CYS A 55 -5.79 -9.34 8.03
C CYS A 55 -4.49 -9.73 7.37
N LYS A 56 -3.61 -8.74 7.17
CA LYS A 56 -2.25 -8.93 6.68
C LYS A 56 -1.28 -7.98 7.37
N PRO A 57 0.01 -8.30 7.44
CA PRO A 57 1.04 -7.35 7.89
C PRO A 57 1.05 -6.09 7.01
N ASN A 58 1.32 -4.94 7.63
CA ASN A 58 1.44 -3.66 6.94
C ASN A 58 2.71 -3.62 6.09
N PRO A 59 2.57 -3.51 4.75
CA PRO A 59 3.73 -3.51 3.86
C PRO A 59 4.67 -2.31 4.10
N ARG A 60 4.18 -1.21 4.71
CA ARG A 60 4.98 -0.03 5.04
C ARG A 60 5.96 -0.29 6.20
N GLU A 61 5.56 -1.11 7.17
CA GLU A 61 6.38 -1.46 8.34
C GLU A 61 7.42 -2.54 8.04
N LEU A 62 7.16 -3.38 7.03
CA LEU A 62 8.08 -4.47 6.69
C LEU A 62 9.39 -4.00 6.05
N GLY A 63 9.46 -2.74 5.60
CA GLY A 63 10.59 -2.19 4.85
C GLY A 63 10.79 -2.93 3.52
N ALA A 64 11.21 -2.22 2.48
CA ALA A 64 11.58 -2.87 1.23
C ALA A 64 12.89 -3.67 1.41
N LYS A 65 12.81 -4.91 1.92
CA LYS A 65 14.00 -5.79 2.04
C LYS A 65 14.36 -6.48 0.73
N GLY A 66 14.32 -5.72 -0.36
CA GLY A 66 15.00 -6.02 -1.61
C GLY A 66 14.23 -5.62 -2.86
N ALA A 67 14.99 -5.26 -3.91
CA ALA A 67 14.49 -4.81 -5.20
C ALA A 67 14.20 -5.97 -6.18
N ALA A 68 14.18 -7.21 -5.70
CA ALA A 68 14.00 -8.37 -6.56
C ALA A 68 12.52 -8.81 -6.61
N PRO A 69 12.03 -9.30 -7.77
CA PRO A 69 10.62 -9.65 -7.99
C PRO A 69 10.09 -10.82 -7.15
N TYR A 70 10.95 -11.57 -6.47
CA TYR A 70 10.54 -12.71 -5.65
C TYR A 70 11.18 -12.67 -4.26
N CYS A 71 10.39 -13.07 -3.27
CA CYS A 71 10.77 -13.13 -1.87
C CYS A 71 10.69 -14.56 -1.34
N LEU A 72 11.71 -14.94 -0.59
CA LEU A 72 11.66 -16.11 0.28
C LEU A 72 10.96 -15.71 1.58
N VAL A 73 9.98 -16.49 2.01
CA VAL A 73 9.31 -16.38 3.32
C VAL A 73 9.63 -17.64 4.10
N SER A 74 10.18 -17.48 5.30
CA SER A 74 10.53 -18.58 6.21
C SER A 74 10.31 -18.14 7.65
N GLU A 75 10.59 -19.01 8.63
CA GLU A 75 10.56 -18.63 10.05
C GLU A 75 11.46 -17.43 10.38
N GLY A 76 12.58 -17.26 9.66
CA GLY A 76 13.49 -16.12 9.80
C GLY A 76 13.01 -14.82 9.14
N GLY A 77 11.76 -14.79 8.67
CA GLY A 77 11.14 -13.63 8.03
C GLY A 77 11.19 -13.66 6.50
N ARG A 78 11.05 -12.47 5.91
CA ARG A 78 10.92 -12.25 4.47
C ARG A 78 12.18 -11.64 3.87
N VAL A 79 12.71 -12.26 2.80
CA VAL A 79 13.92 -11.80 2.10
C VAL A 79 13.66 -11.72 0.59
N CYS A 80 13.63 -10.50 0.05
CA CYS A 80 13.25 -10.21 -1.34
C CYS A 80 14.46 -10.02 -2.27
N LYS A 81 15.30 -11.05 -2.39
CA LYS A 81 16.56 -10.99 -3.17
C LYS A 81 16.57 -11.79 -4.46
N TYR A 82 15.49 -12.50 -4.79
CA TYR A 82 15.49 -13.44 -5.91
C TYR A 82 14.95 -12.79 -7.19
N ARG A 83 15.80 -12.71 -8.22
CA ARG A 83 15.40 -12.27 -9.57
C ARG A 83 14.60 -13.32 -10.35
N SER A 84 14.67 -14.59 -9.93
CA SER A 84 14.04 -15.74 -10.57
C SER A 84 13.19 -16.52 -9.57
N ARG A 85 11.97 -16.87 -9.99
CA ARG A 85 11.06 -17.74 -9.23
C ARG A 85 11.69 -19.09 -8.94
N GLY A 86 12.40 -19.68 -9.91
CA GLY A 86 13.03 -20.99 -9.75
C GLY A 86 14.11 -21.02 -8.66
N ARG A 87 14.94 -19.97 -8.57
CA ARG A 87 15.95 -19.84 -7.50
C ARG A 87 15.29 -19.66 -6.13
N CYS A 88 14.26 -18.82 -6.06
CA CYS A 88 13.48 -18.60 -4.86
C CYS A 88 12.81 -19.90 -4.36
N LEU A 89 12.19 -20.67 -5.25
CA LEU A 89 11.60 -21.98 -4.92
C LEU A 89 12.65 -22.99 -4.45
N THR A 90 13.83 -23.00 -5.07
CA THR A 90 14.92 -23.90 -4.67
C THR A 90 15.37 -23.61 -3.24
N ASP A 91 15.61 -22.34 -2.90
CA ASP A 91 16.02 -21.95 -1.55
C ASP A 91 14.88 -22.05 -0.53
N ALA A 92 13.63 -21.86 -0.97
CA ALA A 92 12.45 -22.09 -0.14
C ALA A 92 12.36 -23.55 0.32
N ARG A 93 12.56 -24.52 -0.60
CA ARG A 93 12.61 -25.95 -0.24
C ARG A 93 13.72 -26.26 0.75
N ARG A 94 14.91 -25.64 0.59
CA ARG A 94 16.05 -25.85 1.49
C ARG A 94 15.84 -25.30 2.90
N ARG A 95 14.98 -24.30 3.05
CA ARG A 95 14.74 -23.60 4.32
C ARG A 95 13.35 -23.85 4.90
N ASN A 96 12.64 -24.87 4.40
CA ASN A 96 11.26 -25.16 4.77
C ASN A 96 10.35 -23.91 4.70
N GLY A 97 10.53 -23.09 3.67
CA GLY A 97 9.82 -21.84 3.46
C GLY A 97 8.95 -21.82 2.20
N GLY A 98 8.34 -20.68 1.93
CA GLY A 98 7.58 -20.37 0.73
C GLY A 98 8.29 -19.38 -0.19
N CYS A 99 7.95 -19.41 -1.47
CA CYS A 99 8.37 -18.40 -2.43
C CYS A 99 7.16 -17.58 -2.89
N VAL A 100 7.22 -16.27 -2.69
CA VAL A 100 6.13 -15.34 -3.06
C VAL A 100 6.65 -14.24 -4.00
N ARG A 101 5.75 -13.59 -4.72
CA ARG A 101 6.07 -12.41 -5.53
C ARG A 101 6.30 -11.19 -4.62
N ASN A 102 7.23 -10.33 -4.98
CA ASN A 102 7.47 -9.06 -4.29
C ASN A 102 6.44 -8.02 -4.74
N THR A 103 5.26 -8.07 -4.12
CA THR A 103 4.14 -7.17 -4.41
C THR A 103 4.46 -5.71 -4.12
N GLU A 104 5.38 -5.42 -3.19
CA GLU A 104 5.81 -4.05 -2.88
C GLU A 104 6.63 -3.46 -4.02
N LEU A 105 7.50 -4.26 -4.67
CA LEU A 105 8.19 -3.84 -5.88
C LEU A 105 7.21 -3.55 -7.02
N ASP A 106 6.18 -4.40 -7.17
CA ASP A 106 5.15 -4.21 -8.19
C ASP A 106 4.33 -2.92 -7.94
N LEU A 107 3.97 -2.64 -6.68
CA LEU A 107 3.28 -1.40 -6.30
C LEU A 107 4.16 -0.16 -6.51
N ALA A 108 5.45 -0.23 -6.15
CA ALA A 108 6.39 0.87 -6.37
C ALA A 108 6.54 1.20 -7.86
N ARG A 109 6.63 0.19 -8.73
CA ARG A 109 6.66 0.40 -10.18
C ARG A 109 5.38 1.03 -10.71
N ARG A 110 4.22 0.58 -10.23
CA ARG A 110 2.93 1.20 -10.59
C ARG A 110 2.85 2.66 -10.17
N ALA A 111 3.33 2.99 -8.98
CA ALA A 111 3.38 4.38 -8.50
C ALA A 111 4.29 5.28 -9.36
N LEU A 112 5.30 4.70 -10.01
CA LEU A 112 6.16 5.39 -10.97
C LEU A 112 5.61 5.41 -12.41
N GLY A 113 4.40 4.87 -12.65
CA GLY A 113 3.84 4.75 -13.98
C GLY A 113 4.46 3.64 -14.85
N GLU A 114 5.37 2.82 -14.31
CA GLU A 114 6.03 1.73 -15.03
C GLU A 114 5.17 0.45 -15.13
N GLN A 115 3.85 0.59 -15.23
CA GLN A 115 2.98 -0.57 -15.29
C GLN A 115 3.06 -1.20 -16.67
N ARG A 116 3.88 -2.25 -16.82
CA ARG A 116 3.73 -3.18 -17.95
C ARG A 116 2.36 -3.85 -17.81
N VAL A 117 1.37 -3.32 -18.54
CA VAL A 117 0.10 -3.99 -18.74
C VAL A 117 0.41 -5.23 -19.58
N GLN A 118 0.63 -6.36 -18.91
CA GLN A 118 0.63 -7.65 -19.60
C GLN A 118 -0.83 -8.04 -19.80
N GLY A 119 -1.50 -7.28 -20.66
CA GLY A 119 -2.85 -7.55 -21.13
C GLY A 119 -2.76 -8.47 -22.32
N CYS A 120 -3.23 -9.70 -22.18
CA CYS A 120 -3.48 -10.57 -23.32
C CYS A 120 -4.90 -10.23 -23.81
N ILE A 121 -5.04 -9.77 -25.05
CA ILE A 121 -6.34 -9.76 -25.73
C ILE A 121 -6.30 -10.90 -26.75
N GLY A 122 -6.96 -12.02 -26.42
CA GLY A 122 -6.97 -13.22 -27.26
C GLY A 122 -5.78 -14.17 -27.05
N ASN A 123 -5.44 -14.95 -28.08
CA ASN A 123 -4.33 -15.92 -28.06
C ASN A 123 -2.96 -15.28 -28.35
N ASP A 124 -2.94 -14.00 -28.71
CA ASP A 124 -1.75 -13.30 -29.16
C ASP A 124 -1.27 -12.36 -28.05
N CYS A 125 -0.26 -12.81 -27.32
CA CYS A 125 0.42 -12.02 -26.28
C CYS A 125 1.43 -11.06 -26.91
N GLU A 126 0.99 -10.17 -27.79
CA GLU A 126 1.87 -9.15 -28.31
C GLU A 126 2.05 -8.05 -27.24
N GLN A 127 3.30 -7.85 -26.81
CA GLN A 127 3.65 -6.85 -25.80
C GLN A 127 3.51 -5.45 -26.41
N ALA A 128 2.28 -4.96 -26.51
CA ALA A 128 2.04 -3.56 -26.82
C ALA A 128 2.49 -2.73 -25.61
N PHE A 129 3.68 -2.12 -25.72
CA PHE A 129 4.02 -0.94 -24.94
C PHE A 129 3.08 0.18 -25.42
N GLN A 130 1.89 0.25 -24.86
CA GLN A 130 1.08 1.46 -24.99
C GLN A 130 1.60 2.44 -23.95
N ASP A 131 2.20 3.54 -24.43
CA ASP A 131 2.43 4.76 -23.66
C ASP A 131 1.05 5.27 -23.23
N PHE A 132 0.54 4.74 -22.11
CA PHE A 132 -0.62 5.30 -21.46
C PHE A 132 -0.14 6.55 -20.74
N SER A 133 -0.32 7.69 -21.40
CA SER A 133 -0.40 8.98 -20.70
C SER A 133 -1.38 8.79 -19.55
N ALA A 134 -0.92 9.03 -18.32
CA ALA A 134 -1.68 8.83 -17.09
C ALA A 134 -3.16 9.34 -17.07
N PRO A 135 -3.58 10.40 -17.79
CA PRO A 135 -4.98 10.81 -17.78
C PRO A 135 -5.98 9.76 -18.32
N ASP A 136 -5.65 9.05 -19.40
CA ASP A 136 -6.64 8.18 -20.08
C ASP A 136 -6.95 6.90 -19.27
N ALA A 137 -6.00 6.45 -18.47
CA ALA A 137 -6.16 5.27 -17.61
C ALA A 137 -7.09 5.52 -16.41
N LEU A 138 -7.19 6.76 -15.94
CA LEU A 138 -8.10 7.14 -14.86
C LEU A 138 -9.55 7.21 -15.36
N GLU A 139 -9.76 7.73 -16.56
CA GLU A 139 -11.09 7.81 -17.19
C GLU A 139 -11.64 6.41 -17.55
N ALA A 140 -10.80 5.53 -18.12
CA ALA A 140 -11.18 4.14 -18.39
C ALA A 140 -11.48 3.32 -17.11
N ALA A 141 -10.90 3.72 -15.97
CA ALA A 141 -11.17 3.10 -14.67
C ALA A 141 -12.43 3.66 -13.98
N GLY A 142 -13.15 4.60 -14.62
CA GLY A 142 -14.32 5.26 -14.03
C GLY A 142 -13.98 6.14 -12.83
N TYR A 143 -12.74 6.64 -12.75
CA TYR A 143 -12.34 7.57 -11.71
C TYR A 143 -12.82 8.97 -12.07
N GLU A 144 -13.93 9.41 -11.47
CA GLU A 144 -14.30 10.82 -11.45
C GLU A 144 -13.40 11.55 -10.44
N PRO A 145 -12.58 12.52 -10.86
CA PRO A 145 -11.83 13.33 -9.92
C PRO A 145 -12.81 14.09 -9.01
N PRO A 146 -12.46 14.29 -7.71
CA PRO A 146 -13.32 15.04 -6.81
C PRO A 146 -13.58 16.43 -7.38
N SER A 147 -14.85 16.84 -7.43
CA SER A 147 -15.23 18.14 -7.98
C SER A 147 -14.55 19.26 -7.18
N THR A 148 -13.95 20.21 -7.90
CA THR A 148 -13.25 21.37 -7.30
C THR A 148 -14.21 22.40 -6.71
N ASP A 149 -15.52 22.17 -6.80
CA ASP A 149 -16.57 23.08 -6.33
C ASP A 149 -16.72 23.13 -4.80
N ALA A 150 -15.89 22.39 -4.05
CA ALA A 150 -15.92 22.35 -2.58
C ALA A 150 -14.85 23.24 -1.90
N VAL A 151 -14.19 24.15 -2.62
CA VAL A 151 -13.09 24.99 -2.07
C VAL A 151 -13.52 26.41 -1.67
N ASP A 152 -14.80 26.79 -1.81
CA ASP A 152 -15.28 28.16 -1.51
C ASP A 152 -16.22 28.24 -0.28
N ILE A 153 -15.86 27.63 0.85
CA ILE A 153 -16.53 27.90 2.13
C ILE A 153 -15.52 28.01 3.27
N LEU A 154 -14.63 29.00 3.22
CA LEU A 154 -14.00 29.59 4.41
C LEU A 154 -13.46 31.00 4.06
N GLU A 155 -14.37 31.98 3.96
CA GLU A 155 -14.09 33.40 4.25
C GLU A 155 -14.98 33.88 5.41
#